data_AF-A0A8C4LWL6-F1
#
_entry.id   AF-A0A8C4LWL6-F1
#
_cell.length_a   1.000
_cell.length_b   1.000
_cell.length_c   1.000
_cell.angle_alpha   90.00
_cell.angle_beta   90.00
_cell.angle_gamma   90.00
#
_symmetry.space_group_name_H-M   'P 1'
#
loop_
_entity.id
_entity.type
_entity.pdbx_description
1 polymer ?
#
loop_
_entity_poly.entity_id
_entity_poly.type
_entity_poly.pdbx_seq_one_letter_code
_entity_poly.pdbx_strand_id
1 'polypeptide(L)'
;MMPPHAFLGFLIGLSLTRAAETQPDHASLKPQRVHFQSRNFHNVLHWRPGKASTGNSSLYFVQYKMYGQRQWTNKETCWGIQEFFCDLTNETSAIQEPYYGRVKTASAGIHSGWTMTQRFIPWWERAKGV
;
A
#
# COMPACT_ATOMS: atom_id res chain seq x y z
N MET A 1 1.25 -63.58 44.59
CA MET A 1 2.20 -62.59 45.14
C MET A 1 2.89 -61.90 43.97
N MET A 2 2.63 -60.61 43.80
CA MET A 2 3.26 -59.68 42.82
C MET A 2 4.74 -59.44 43.19
N PRO A 3 5.65 -59.05 42.26
CA PRO A 3 5.42 -57.93 41.34
C PRO A 3 5.90 -58.13 39.89
N PRO A 4 5.28 -57.45 38.91
CA PRO A 4 5.92 -57.18 37.64
C PRO A 4 6.07 -55.68 37.36
N HIS A 5 7.25 -55.36 36.84
CA HIS A 5 7.55 -54.31 35.86
C HIS A 5 7.42 -52.84 36.27
N ALA A 6 8.60 -52.25 36.44
CA ALA A 6 8.87 -50.85 36.17
C ALA A 6 8.36 -50.48 34.76
N PHE A 7 7.43 -49.53 34.69
CA PHE A 7 7.10 -48.84 33.45
C PHE A 7 7.59 -47.39 33.55
N LEU A 8 8.74 -47.17 32.93
CA LEU A 8 9.24 -45.86 32.54
C LEU A 8 8.35 -45.38 31.39
N GLY A 9 7.38 -44.51 31.66
CA GLY A 9 6.45 -43.97 30.65
C GLY A 9 6.68 -42.48 30.45
N PHE A 10 7.43 -42.14 29.40
CA PHE A 10 7.82 -40.79 29.00
C PHE A 10 6.59 -39.89 28.72
N LEU A 11 6.46 -38.76 29.44
CA LEU A 11 5.50 -37.71 29.13
C LEU A 11 5.89 -37.09 27.77
N ILE A 12 5.28 -37.55 26.68
CA ILE A 12 5.36 -36.84 25.39
C ILE A 12 4.50 -35.59 25.54
N GLY A 13 5.10 -34.52 26.06
CA GLY A 13 4.54 -33.19 25.90
C GLY A 13 4.47 -32.89 24.42
N LEU A 14 3.26 -32.89 23.84
CA LEU A 14 3.06 -32.27 22.53
C LEU A 14 3.32 -30.78 22.69
N SER A 15 4.58 -30.38 22.49
CA SER A 15 4.92 -29.00 22.22
C SER A 15 4.25 -28.65 20.90
N LEU A 16 3.12 -27.94 20.95
CA LEU A 16 2.65 -27.16 19.81
C LEU A 16 3.76 -26.13 19.53
N THR A 17 4.67 -26.47 18.61
CA THR A 17 5.47 -25.46 17.93
C THR A 17 4.46 -24.58 17.22
N ARG A 18 4.15 -23.43 17.82
CA ARG A 18 3.48 -22.34 17.14
C ARG A 18 4.33 -22.05 15.92
N ALA A 19 3.88 -22.49 14.75
CA ALA A 19 4.32 -21.87 13.53
C ALA A 19 3.98 -20.40 13.72
N ALA A 20 5.01 -19.57 13.89
CA ALA A 20 4.85 -18.15 13.76
C ALA A 20 4.47 -17.96 12.30
N GLU A 21 3.16 -17.95 12.00
CA GLU A 21 2.68 -17.30 10.81
C GLU A 21 3.17 -15.85 10.93
N THR A 22 4.29 -15.56 10.26
CA THR A 22 4.72 -14.21 9.97
C THR A 22 3.65 -13.60 9.09
N GLN A 23 2.55 -13.14 9.70
CA GLN A 23 1.63 -12.22 9.08
C GLN A 23 2.48 -11.04 8.58
N PRO A 24 2.42 -10.71 7.29
CA PRO A 24 3.13 -9.53 6.80
C PRO A 24 2.62 -8.35 7.61
N ASP A 25 3.52 -7.71 8.36
CA ASP A 25 3.20 -6.49 9.08
C ASP A 25 2.48 -5.56 8.10
N HIS A 26 1.25 -5.14 8.41
CA HIS A 26 0.44 -4.31 7.50
C HIS A 26 1.20 -3.05 7.04
N ALA A 27 2.16 -2.58 7.84
CA ALA A 27 3.08 -1.50 7.47
C ALA A 27 4.03 -1.87 6.32
N SER A 28 4.51 -3.12 6.26
CA SER A 28 5.41 -3.64 5.23
C SER A 28 4.77 -3.75 3.85
N LEU A 29 3.43 -3.86 3.79
CA LEU A 29 2.65 -3.85 2.54
C LEU A 29 2.45 -2.44 1.99
N LYS A 30 2.61 -1.38 2.79
CA LYS A 30 2.31 -0.01 2.34
C LYS A 30 3.11 0.36 1.09
N PRO A 31 2.45 0.92 0.05
CA PRO A 31 3.15 1.46 -1.11
C PRO A 31 4.21 2.48 -0.69
N GLN A 32 5.33 2.48 -1.41
CA GLN A 32 6.49 3.29 -1.11
C GLN A 32 6.73 4.35 -2.17
N ARG A 33 7.48 5.40 -1.81
CA ARG A 33 7.89 6.48 -2.73
C ARG A 33 6.71 7.01 -3.55
N VAL A 34 5.59 7.27 -2.90
CA VAL A 34 4.39 7.80 -3.55
C VAL A 34 4.62 9.28 -3.88
N HIS A 35 4.60 9.63 -5.17
CA HIS A 35 4.86 10.99 -5.63
C HIS A 35 4.13 11.27 -6.95
N PHE A 36 3.90 12.55 -7.23
CA PHE A 36 3.46 12.98 -8.55
C PHE A 36 4.66 13.17 -9.47
N GLN A 37 4.49 12.76 -10.72
CA GLN A 37 5.33 13.17 -11.85
C GLN A 37 4.45 14.02 -12.77
N SER A 38 4.92 15.23 -13.10
CA SER A 38 4.19 16.16 -13.96
C SER A 38 5.03 16.55 -15.18
N ARG A 39 4.43 16.48 -16.37
CA ARG A 39 5.04 16.97 -17.61
C ARG A 39 3.96 17.65 -18.45
N ASN A 40 4.12 18.94 -18.74
CA ASN A 40 3.11 19.71 -19.49
C ASN A 40 1.68 19.57 -18.92
N PHE A 41 1.57 19.60 -17.58
CA PHE A 41 0.31 19.39 -16.84
C PHE A 41 -0.33 18.00 -16.97
N HIS A 42 0.34 17.06 -17.64
CA HIS A 42 0.02 15.65 -17.49
C HIS A 42 0.56 15.16 -16.13
N ASN A 43 -0.34 14.88 -15.21
CA ASN A 43 -0.03 14.69 -13.78
C ASN A 43 -0.33 13.26 -13.37
N VAL A 44 0.71 12.45 -13.24
CA VAL A 44 0.60 11.01 -12.96
C VAL A 44 1.14 10.73 -11.56
N LEU A 45 0.36 10.02 -10.75
CA LEU A 45 0.77 9.52 -9.45
C LEU A 45 1.57 8.22 -9.63
N HIS A 46 2.77 8.14 -9.09
CA HIS A 46 3.63 6.95 -9.13
C HIS A 46 3.95 6.43 -7.73
N TRP A 47 4.15 5.12 -7.62
CA TRP A 47 4.61 4.47 -6.39
C TRP A 47 5.50 3.25 -6.67
N ARG A 48 6.06 2.69 -5.61
CA ARG A 48 6.70 1.37 -5.59
C ARG A 48 5.89 0.43 -4.69
N PRO A 49 5.93 -0.89 -4.93
CA PRO A 49 5.32 -1.87 -4.05
C PRO A 49 5.87 -1.78 -2.62
N GLY A 50 5.10 -2.27 -1.65
CA GLY A 50 5.59 -2.50 -0.29
C GLY A 50 6.69 -3.56 -0.24
N LYS A 51 7.49 -3.58 0.83
CA LYS A 51 8.63 -4.53 0.96
C LYS A 51 8.16 -5.98 0.99
N ALA A 52 6.99 -6.23 1.58
CA ALA A 52 6.40 -7.56 1.67
C ALA A 52 5.38 -7.86 0.55
N SER A 53 5.24 -6.97 -0.45
CA SER A 53 4.42 -7.27 -1.63
C SER A 53 5.17 -8.30 -2.48
N THR A 54 4.70 -9.54 -2.44
CA THR A 54 5.08 -10.57 -3.40
C THR A 54 4.38 -10.27 -4.73
N GLY A 55 5.13 -10.23 -5.83
CA GLY A 55 4.69 -9.63 -7.10
C GLY A 55 3.51 -10.34 -7.78
N ASN A 56 2.81 -9.56 -8.62
CA ASN A 56 1.73 -9.88 -9.58
C ASN A 56 0.31 -10.12 -9.03
N SER A 57 0.10 -10.27 -7.72
CA SER A 57 -1.24 -10.43 -7.14
C SER A 57 -1.74 -9.24 -6.31
N SER A 58 -0.93 -8.19 -6.20
CA SER A 58 -1.28 -6.98 -5.45
C SER A 58 -2.14 -6.03 -6.28
N LEU A 59 -3.23 -5.56 -5.71
CA LEU A 59 -4.12 -4.55 -6.29
C LEU A 59 -3.94 -3.20 -5.60
N TYR A 60 -3.94 -2.12 -6.36
CA TYR A 60 -3.76 -0.76 -5.88
C TYR A 60 -5.04 0.05 -6.01
N PHE A 61 -5.26 0.92 -5.03
CA PHE A 61 -6.43 1.79 -4.95
C PHE A 61 -5.96 3.20 -4.73
N VAL A 62 -6.39 4.12 -5.60
CA VAL A 62 -5.96 5.52 -5.55
C VAL A 62 -7.10 6.43 -5.12
N GLN A 63 -6.76 7.37 -4.25
CA GLN A 63 -7.61 8.50 -3.92
C GLN A 63 -6.85 9.81 -4.07
N TYR A 64 -7.60 10.87 -4.27
CA TYR A 64 -7.08 12.23 -4.39
C TYR A 64 -7.99 13.22 -3.67
N LYS A 65 -7.46 14.41 -3.41
CA LYS A 65 -8.24 15.58 -3.01
C LYS A 65 -7.48 16.87 -3.28
N MET A 66 -8.24 17.96 -3.41
CA MET A 66 -7.70 19.31 -3.36
C MET A 66 -7.41 19.70 -1.90
N TYR A 67 -6.42 20.56 -1.68
CA TYR A 67 -6.11 21.12 -0.36
C TYR A 67 -7.33 21.83 0.22
N GLY A 68 -7.49 21.76 1.54
CA GLY A 68 -8.68 22.29 2.24
C GLY A 68 -9.91 21.38 2.18
N GLN A 69 -10.00 20.44 1.23
CA GLN A 69 -11.09 19.46 1.22
C GLN A 69 -10.91 18.43 2.36
N ARG A 70 -12.03 18.12 3.02
CA ARG A 70 -12.08 17.13 4.11
C ARG A 70 -12.15 15.70 3.57
N GLN A 71 -12.99 15.49 2.56
CA GLN A 71 -13.25 14.18 1.98
C GLN A 71 -12.20 13.81 0.93
N TRP A 72 -12.00 12.51 0.77
CA TRP A 72 -11.17 11.93 -0.28
C TRP A 72 -12.07 11.38 -1.38
N THR A 73 -11.65 11.54 -2.63
CA THR A 73 -12.37 11.01 -3.80
C THR A 73 -11.62 9.80 -4.34
N ASN A 74 -12.35 8.74 -4.66
CA ASN A 74 -11.82 7.56 -5.35
C ASN A 74 -11.52 7.91 -6.80
N LYS A 75 -10.36 7.48 -7.31
CA LYS A 75 -10.13 7.45 -8.75
C LYS A 75 -10.62 6.11 -9.26
N GLU A 76 -11.85 6.09 -9.77
CA GLU A 76 -12.53 4.84 -10.18
C GLU A 76 -11.72 4.02 -11.19
N THR A 77 -11.08 4.66 -12.17
CA THR A 77 -10.23 3.95 -13.15
C THR A 77 -8.93 3.40 -12.56
N CYS A 78 -8.58 3.79 -11.34
CA CYS A 78 -7.42 3.31 -10.59
C CYS A 78 -7.84 2.57 -9.30
N TRP A 79 -9.07 2.01 -9.28
CA TRP A 79 -9.60 1.29 -8.14
C TRP A 79 -9.48 -0.22 -8.35
N GLY A 80 -8.36 -0.79 -7.90
CA GLY A 80 -8.05 -2.21 -8.04
C GLY A 80 -7.18 -2.52 -9.25
N ILE A 81 -6.18 -1.66 -9.52
CA ILE A 81 -5.25 -1.80 -10.65
C ILE A 81 -3.97 -2.53 -10.23
N GLN A 82 -3.23 -3.12 -11.17
CA GLN A 82 -1.95 -3.79 -10.87
C GLN A 82 -0.74 -2.90 -11.17
N GLU A 83 -0.97 -1.84 -11.95
CA GLU A 83 -0.01 -0.85 -12.34
C GLU A 83 0.50 -0.07 -11.13
N PHE A 84 1.71 0.47 -11.26
CA PHE A 84 2.36 1.27 -10.22
C PHE A 84 2.20 2.78 -10.46
N PHE A 85 1.21 3.15 -11.26
CA PHE A 85 0.91 4.52 -11.61
C PHE A 85 -0.59 4.74 -11.82
N CYS A 86 -1.02 5.99 -11.71
CA CYS A 86 -2.39 6.39 -11.97
C CYS A 86 -2.43 7.82 -12.52
N ASP A 87 -3.07 8.01 -13.67
CA ASP A 87 -3.27 9.34 -14.24
C ASP A 87 -4.32 10.12 -13.45
N LEU A 88 -3.93 11.28 -12.92
CA LEU A 88 -4.79 12.21 -12.19
C LEU A 88 -4.87 13.60 -12.88
N THR A 89 -4.58 13.66 -14.18
CA THR A 89 -4.52 14.90 -14.97
C THR A 89 -5.83 15.68 -14.91
N ASN A 90 -6.96 15.00 -15.15
CA ASN A 90 -8.28 15.65 -15.14
C ASN A 90 -8.67 16.12 -13.74
N GLU A 91 -8.32 15.34 -12.72
CA GLU A 91 -8.57 15.59 -11.30
C GLU A 91 -7.73 16.76 -10.75
N THR A 92 -6.63 17.08 -11.43
CA THR A 92 -5.68 18.14 -11.07
C THR A 92 -5.66 19.29 -12.09
N SER A 93 -6.77 19.47 -12.80
CA SER A 93 -6.94 20.46 -13.87
C SER A 93 -6.92 21.92 -13.40
N ALA A 94 -7.25 22.21 -12.13
CA ALA A 94 -7.04 23.54 -11.56
C ALA A 94 -5.57 23.71 -11.17
N ILE A 95 -4.72 24.03 -12.15
CA ILE A 95 -3.25 23.92 -12.06
C ILE A 95 -2.59 24.76 -10.94
N GLN A 96 -3.26 25.79 -10.42
CA GLN A 96 -2.76 26.63 -9.33
C GLN A 96 -3.12 26.08 -7.94
N GLU A 97 -4.05 25.13 -7.87
CA GLU A 97 -4.50 24.56 -6.61
C GLU A 97 -3.52 23.50 -6.08
N PRO A 98 -3.37 23.37 -4.75
CA PRO A 98 -2.61 22.30 -4.17
C PRO A 98 -3.45 21.02 -4.05
N TYR A 99 -2.82 19.87 -4.27
CA TYR A 99 -3.44 18.56 -4.23
C TYR A 99 -2.64 17.57 -3.38
N TYR A 100 -3.35 16.52 -2.95
CA TYR A 100 -2.76 15.31 -2.40
C TYR A 100 -3.28 14.09 -3.14
N GLY A 101 -2.40 13.13 -3.39
CA GLY A 101 -2.73 11.78 -3.80
C GLY A 101 -2.42 10.80 -2.67
N ARG A 102 -3.15 9.69 -2.60
CA ARG A 102 -2.80 8.58 -1.73
C ARG A 102 -3.12 7.25 -2.39
N VAL A 103 -2.33 6.24 -2.05
CA VAL A 103 -2.50 4.89 -2.55
C VAL A 103 -2.41 3.89 -1.41
N LYS A 104 -3.20 2.83 -1.48
CA LYS A 104 -3.06 1.63 -0.64
C LYS A 104 -2.98 0.40 -1.54
N THR A 105 -2.44 -0.68 -1.01
CA THR A 105 -2.44 -1.99 -1.68
C THR A 105 -3.42 -2.94 -1.00
N ALA A 106 -3.89 -3.93 -1.73
CA ALA A 106 -4.44 -5.17 -1.21
C ALA A 106 -3.65 -6.35 -1.77
N SER A 107 -3.20 -7.25 -0.90
CA SER A 107 -2.52 -8.49 -1.28
C SER A 107 -3.11 -9.64 -0.48
N ALA A 108 -3.48 -10.73 -1.15
CA ALA A 108 -4.14 -11.89 -0.54
C ALA A 108 -5.34 -11.53 0.38
N GLY A 109 -6.15 -10.55 -0.04
CA GLY A 109 -7.32 -10.07 0.72
C GLY A 109 -6.98 -9.10 1.87
N ILE A 110 -5.71 -8.85 2.16
CA ILE A 110 -5.27 -7.95 3.22
C ILE A 110 -4.97 -6.57 2.64
N HIS A 111 -5.63 -5.54 3.17
CA HIS A 111 -5.35 -4.15 2.81
C HIS A 111 -4.21 -3.55 3.66
N SER A 112 -3.36 -2.76 3.02
CA SER A 112 -2.43 -1.88 3.72
C SER A 112 -3.12 -0.62 4.21
N GLY A 113 -2.45 0.12 5.11
CA GLY A 113 -2.77 1.52 5.32
C GLY A 113 -2.49 2.38 4.07
N TRP A 114 -3.01 3.61 4.05
CA TRP A 114 -2.74 4.58 2.99
C TRP A 114 -1.33 5.17 3.10
N THR A 115 -0.66 5.35 1.95
CA THR A 115 0.52 6.19 1.81
C THR A 115 0.17 7.41 0.97
N MET A 116 0.37 8.59 1.53
CA MET A 116 0.02 9.88 0.92
C MET A 116 1.27 10.56 0.33
N THR A 117 1.07 11.34 -0.73
CA THR A 117 2.10 12.21 -1.29
C THR A 117 2.40 13.40 -0.37
N GLN A 118 3.51 14.08 -0.64
CA GLN A 118 3.65 15.48 -0.26
C GLN A 118 2.63 16.35 -1.05
N ARG A 119 2.49 17.61 -0.63
CA ARG A 119 1.65 18.58 -1.35
C ARG A 119 2.19 18.77 -2.76
N PHE A 120 1.31 18.65 -3.75
CA PHE A 120 1.62 18.80 -5.17
C PHE A 120 0.86 20.00 -5.73
N ILE A 121 1.54 20.89 -6.45
CA ILE A 121 0.93 22.04 -7.14
C ILE A 121 1.38 21.96 -8.60
N PRO A 122 0.48 21.64 -9.56
CA PRO A 122 0.85 21.43 -10.95
C PRO A 122 1.64 22.61 -11.56
N TRP A 123 1.28 23.84 -11.19
CA TRP A 123 1.95 25.05 -11.67
C TRP A 123 3.44 25.10 -11.31
N TRP A 124 3.82 24.61 -10.12
CA TRP A 124 5.19 24.71 -9.62
C TRP A 124 6.08 23.56 -10.07
N GLU A 125 5.52 22.42 -10.47
CA GLU A 125 6.33 21.30 -10.95
C GLU A 125 6.95 21.56 -12.34
N ARG A 126 6.40 22.49 -13.14
CA ARG A 126 7.04 22.93 -14.40
C ARG A 126 8.43 23.53 -14.18
N ALA A 127 8.66 24.18 -13.04
CA ALA A 127 9.92 24.86 -12.76
C ALA A 127 11.08 23.90 -12.46
N LYS A 128 10.81 22.61 -12.23
CA LYS A 128 11.86 21.60 -11.99
C LYS A 128 12.35 20.91 -13.26
N GLY A 129 11.71 21.18 -14.40
CA GLY A 129 11.97 20.53 -15.69
C GLY A 129 12.63 21.43 -16.74
N VAL A 130 13.19 22.56 -16.33
CA VAL A 130 14.02 23.46 -17.16
C VAL A 130 15.40 23.58 -16.53
#